data_AF-A0A1G4J9M0-F1
#
_entry.id   AF-A0A1G4J9M0-F1
#
_cell.length_a   1.000
_cell.length_b   1.000
_cell.length_c   1.000
_cell.angle_alpha   90.00
_cell.angle_beta   90.00
_cell.angle_gamma   90.00
#
_symmetry.space_group_name_H-M   'P 1'
#
loop_
_entity.id
_entity.type
_entity.pdbx_description
1 polymer ?
#
loop_
_entity_poly.entity_id
_entity_poly.type
_entity_poly.pdbx_seq_one_letter_code
_entity_poly.pdbx_strand_id
1 'polypeptide(L)'
;MYRSVSRVPFRIVRRSPDMYTFVPNRFFARHYSTEMTYVPPDISLMDKDKWRKMDRNLREEVIQYLDWKMEDSWTRMANGEKRAAYFISYGEWGPRAQKGSRDAQIEMTTPELALRGVFSGILFTALAISVVNYKKEKNLPKNGTVETIDSLKA
;
A
#
# COMPACT_ATOMS: atom_id res chain seq x y z
N MET A 1 -23.21 39.71 33.81
CA MET A 1 -22.21 40.54 34.50
C MET A 1 -21.12 40.88 33.48
N TYR A 2 -21.07 42.13 33.02
CA TYR A 2 -20.22 42.62 31.92
C TYR A 2 -18.78 42.94 32.41
N ARG A 3 -17.77 42.64 31.59
CA ARG A 3 -16.46 43.31 31.59
C ARG A 3 -15.95 43.36 30.14
N SER A 4 -16.23 44.44 29.42
CA SER A 4 -15.43 45.68 29.33
C SER A 4 -14.11 45.47 28.58
N VAL A 5 -14.16 45.82 27.30
CA VAL A 5 -13.06 45.88 26.32
C VAL A 5 -12.29 47.18 26.52
N SER A 6 -10.99 47.11 26.80
CA SER A 6 -10.10 48.29 26.81
C SER A 6 -9.32 48.36 25.48
N ARG A 7 -9.68 49.34 24.65
CA ARG A 7 -8.97 49.70 23.41
C ARG A 7 -7.66 50.40 23.74
N VAL A 8 -6.56 49.91 23.20
CA VAL A 8 -5.24 50.56 23.28
C VAL A 8 -5.17 51.68 22.23
N PRO A 9 -4.71 52.89 22.55
CA PRO A 9 -4.64 53.98 21.58
C PRO A 9 -3.49 53.76 20.59
N PHE A 10 -3.82 53.59 19.31
CA PHE A 10 -2.87 53.68 18.21
C PHE A 10 -2.36 55.13 18.09
N ARG A 11 -1.09 55.35 18.42
CA ARG A 11 -0.41 56.63 18.25
C ARG A 11 0.09 56.73 16.81
N ILE A 12 -0.55 57.58 16.02
CA ILE A 12 -0.16 57.91 14.64
C ILE A 12 1.12 58.77 14.71
N VAL A 13 2.26 58.20 14.29
CA VAL A 13 3.50 58.96 14.06
C VAL A 13 3.44 59.49 12.62
N ARG A 14 3.24 60.80 12.45
CA ARG A 14 3.40 61.47 11.15
C ARG A 14 4.88 61.48 10.78
N ARG A 15 5.26 60.93 9.63
CA ARG A 15 6.58 61.10 9.01
C ARG A 15 6.41 62.00 7.78
N SER A 16 6.91 63.23 7.86
CA SER A 16 6.96 64.15 6.71
C SER A 16 8.17 63.86 5.82
N PRO A 17 8.16 64.30 4.55
CA PRO A 17 8.98 63.79 3.46
C PRO A 17 10.23 64.63 3.23
N ASP A 18 11.36 64.01 2.86
CA ASP A 18 12.48 64.59 2.11
C ASP A 18 13.35 63.40 1.62
N MET A 19 13.39 63.07 0.32
CA MET A 19 14.14 63.67 -0.79
C MET A 19 15.59 63.12 -0.91
N TYR A 20 15.74 62.17 -1.86
CA TYR A 20 16.90 61.62 -2.58
C TYR A 20 18.23 61.32 -1.85
N THR A 21 18.51 60.01 -1.68
CA THR A 21 19.82 59.45 -2.07
C THR A 21 19.62 58.10 -2.79
N PHE A 22 20.03 58.07 -4.05
CA PHE A 22 20.09 56.88 -4.88
C PHE A 22 21.39 56.15 -4.53
N VAL A 23 21.28 55.06 -3.76
CA VAL A 23 22.40 54.18 -3.43
C VAL A 23 22.30 52.94 -4.33
N PRO A 24 23.38 52.56 -5.04
CA PRO A 24 23.31 51.64 -6.17
C PRO A 24 22.91 50.23 -5.77
N ASN A 25 22.20 49.59 -6.70
CA ASN A 25 21.80 48.19 -6.74
C ASN A 25 22.88 47.27 -6.14
N ARG A 26 22.68 46.85 -4.89
CA ARG A 26 23.07 45.49 -4.53
C ARG A 26 22.13 44.59 -5.29
N PHE A 27 22.64 43.99 -6.36
CA PHE A 27 22.05 42.78 -6.93
C PHE A 27 22.07 41.73 -5.83
N PHE A 28 21.06 41.76 -4.96
CA PHE A 28 20.60 40.56 -4.32
C PHE A 28 20.15 39.69 -5.48
N ALA A 29 21.02 38.79 -5.91
CA ALA A 29 20.57 37.59 -6.60
C ALA A 29 19.54 36.99 -5.65
N ARG A 30 18.27 37.30 -5.93
CA ARG A 30 17.13 36.70 -5.27
C ARG A 30 17.25 35.24 -5.69
N HIS A 31 17.88 34.44 -4.84
CA HIS A 31 17.75 33.00 -4.93
C HIS A 31 16.24 32.77 -4.84
N TYR A 32 15.60 32.58 -5.99
CA TYR A 32 14.32 31.94 -6.05
C TYR A 32 14.61 30.53 -5.61
N SER A 33 14.61 30.32 -4.29
CA SER A 33 14.40 29.01 -3.73
C SER A 33 13.08 28.57 -4.34
N THR A 34 13.14 27.71 -5.34
CA THR A 34 11.98 26.99 -5.82
C THR A 34 11.56 26.12 -4.64
N GLU A 35 10.73 26.67 -3.75
CA GLU A 35 10.07 25.93 -2.70
C GLU A 35 9.17 24.94 -3.41
N MET A 36 9.68 23.74 -3.66
CA MET A 36 8.88 22.60 -4.09
C MET A 36 7.90 22.33 -2.95
N THR A 37 6.77 23.02 -2.99
CA THR A 37 5.67 22.78 -2.10
C THR A 37 5.09 21.45 -2.53
N TYR A 38 5.34 20.42 -1.72
CA TYR A 38 4.75 19.12 -1.93
C TYR A 38 3.23 19.26 -1.97
N VAL A 39 2.62 18.90 -3.11
CA VAL A 39 1.17 18.87 -3.25
C VAL A 39 0.73 17.44 -2.98
N PRO A 40 0.06 17.18 -1.85
CA PRO A 40 -0.37 15.83 -1.53
C PRO A 40 -1.40 15.34 -2.56
N PRO A 41 -1.41 14.04 -2.88
CA PRO A 41 -2.43 13.44 -3.72
C PRO A 41 -3.82 13.59 -3.08
N ASP A 42 -4.86 13.69 -3.92
CA ASP A 42 -6.23 13.84 -3.44
C ASP A 42 -6.74 12.56 -2.77
N ILE A 43 -6.69 12.55 -1.44
CA ILE A 43 -7.11 11.46 -0.54
C ILE A 43 -8.47 11.73 0.13
N SER A 44 -9.16 12.81 -0.25
CA SER A 44 -10.39 13.26 0.42
C SER A 44 -11.53 12.23 0.37
N LEU A 45 -11.58 11.45 -0.72
CA LEU A 45 -12.52 10.35 -0.95
C LEU A 45 -11.70 9.07 -1.19
N MET A 46 -11.24 8.46 -0.09
CA MET A 46 -10.60 7.16 -0.11
C MET A 46 -11.67 6.07 -0.07
N ASP A 47 -11.80 5.33 -1.17
CA ASP A 47 -12.69 4.17 -1.28
C ASP A 47 -11.89 2.93 -1.67
N LYS A 48 -12.45 1.74 -1.41
CA LYS A 48 -11.81 0.45 -1.66
C LYS A 48 -11.36 0.30 -3.11
N ASP A 49 -12.19 0.74 -4.05
CA ASP A 49 -11.87 0.67 -5.48
C ASP A 49 -10.76 1.64 -5.90
N LYS A 50 -10.70 2.83 -5.28
CA LYS A 50 -9.65 3.82 -5.55
C LYS A 50 -8.31 3.35 -4.99
N TRP A 51 -8.31 2.76 -3.80
CA TRP A 51 -7.13 2.17 -3.17
C TRP A 51 -6.55 1.02 -4.00
N ARG A 52 -7.40 0.14 -4.55
CA ARG A 52 -6.98 -0.98 -5.41
C ARG A 52 -6.35 -0.53 -6.72
N LYS A 53 -6.90 0.52 -7.35
CA LYS A 53 -6.42 1.05 -8.64
C LYS A 53 -5.13 1.84 -8.50
N MET A 54 -4.81 2.28 -7.29
CA MET A 54 -3.62 3.07 -7.02
C MET A 54 -2.35 2.23 -7.19
N ASP A 55 -1.32 2.81 -7.80
CA ASP A 55 -0.01 2.17 -7.87
C ASP A 55 0.56 1.95 -6.46
N ARG A 56 1.43 0.94 -6.31
CA ARG A 56 2.05 0.62 -5.03
C ARG A 56 2.87 1.77 -4.47
N ASN A 57 3.66 2.45 -5.33
CA ASN A 57 4.49 3.58 -4.90
C ASN A 57 3.63 4.73 -4.37
N LEU A 58 2.52 5.02 -5.06
CA LEU A 58 1.59 6.08 -4.64
C LEU A 58 0.84 5.69 -3.34
N ARG A 59 0.55 4.41 -3.12
CA ARG A 59 0.00 3.93 -1.85
C ARG A 59 0.98 4.13 -0.69
N GLU A 60 2.25 3.80 -0.89
CA GLU A 60 3.30 3.99 0.11
C GLU A 60 3.49 5.48 0.45
N GLU A 61 3.48 6.35 -0.57
CA GLU A 61 3.52 7.81 -0.40
C GLU A 61 2.33 8.35 0.40
N VAL A 62 1.11 7.89 0.09
CA VAL A 62 -0.11 8.30 0.82
C VAL A 62 -0.06 7.84 2.28
N ILE A 63 0.43 6.63 2.54
CA ILE A 63 0.61 6.12 3.91
C ILE A 63 1.58 7.01 4.66
N GLN A 64 2.74 7.32 4.06
CA GLN A 64 3.75 8.18 4.68
C GLN A 64 3.24 9.60 4.94
N TYR A 65 2.50 10.17 3.99
CA TYR A 65 1.87 11.49 4.15
C TYR A 65 0.91 11.51 5.33
N LEU A 66 0.03 10.51 5.43
CA LEU A 66 -0.92 10.42 6.51
C LEU A 66 -0.24 10.16 7.85
N ASP A 67 0.81 9.33 7.88
CA ASP A 67 1.57 9.05 9.09
C ASP A 67 2.19 10.34 9.65
N TRP A 68 2.88 11.10 8.81
CA TRP A 68 3.44 12.40 9.18
C TRP A 68 2.37 13.39 9.65
N LYS A 69 1.21 13.42 8.98
CA LYS A 69 0.11 14.33 9.34
C LYS A 69 -0.59 13.93 10.64
N MET A 70 -0.60 12.64 10.98
CA MET A 70 -1.14 12.12 12.23
C MET A 70 -0.22 12.38 13.44
N GLU A 71 1.04 12.75 13.22
CA GLU A 71 1.95 13.22 14.30
C GLU A 71 1.56 14.61 14.83
N ASP A 72 0.97 15.47 14.00
CA ASP A 72 0.48 16.80 14.40
C ASP A 72 -0.95 16.73 15.01
N SER A 73 -1.52 17.86 15.41
CA SER A 73 -2.87 17.93 15.97
C SER A 73 -3.95 17.46 14.99
N TRP A 74 -4.67 16.41 15.36
CA TRP A 74 -5.77 15.84 14.57
C TRP A 74 -6.94 16.80 14.36
N THR A 75 -7.02 17.88 15.13
CA THR A 75 -8.04 18.92 14.92
C THR A 75 -7.86 19.68 13.61
N ARG A 76 -6.61 19.81 13.14
CA ARG A 76 -6.25 20.51 11.90
C ARG A 76 -6.37 19.64 10.64
N MET A 77 -6.55 18.34 10.82
CA MET A 77 -6.68 17.38 9.74
C MET A 77 -8.09 17.44 9.13
N ALA A 78 -8.18 17.44 7.80
CA ALA A 78 -9.45 17.53 7.09
C ALA A 78 -10.29 16.25 7.30
N ASN A 79 -11.61 16.38 7.24
CA ASN A 79 -12.51 15.25 7.47
C ASN A 79 -12.32 14.10 6.46
N GLY A 80 -11.95 14.41 5.22
CA GLY A 80 -11.62 13.39 4.21
C GLY A 80 -10.37 12.60 4.57
N GLU A 81 -9.34 13.28 5.09
CA GLU A 81 -8.07 12.68 5.50
C GLU A 81 -8.26 11.78 6.73
N LYS A 82 -9.11 12.20 7.67
CA LYS A 82 -9.52 11.36 8.82
C LYS A 82 -10.16 10.05 8.37
N ARG A 83 -11.06 10.12 7.38
CA ARG A 83 -11.71 8.94 6.81
C ARG A 83 -10.70 8.06 6.07
N ALA A 84 -9.77 8.66 5.33
CA ALA A 84 -8.71 7.94 4.64
C ALA A 84 -7.77 7.23 5.63
N ALA A 85 -7.35 7.90 6.70
CA ALA A 85 -6.54 7.32 7.78
C ALA A 85 -7.28 6.15 8.46
N TYR A 86 -8.58 6.30 8.72
CA TYR A 86 -9.41 5.22 9.23
C TYR A 86 -9.47 4.02 8.27
N PHE A 87 -9.65 4.27 6.97
CA PHE A 87 -9.66 3.23 5.95
C PHE A 87 -8.30 2.52 5.83
N ILE A 88 -7.18 3.25 5.89
CA ILE A 88 -5.84 2.62 5.84
C ILE A 88 -5.58 1.79 7.08
N SER A 89 -5.95 2.28 8.27
CA SER A 89 -5.71 1.55 9.53
C SER A 89 -6.61 0.32 9.69
N TYR A 90 -7.90 0.40 9.33
CA TYR A 90 -8.90 -0.63 9.63
C TYR A 90 -9.68 -1.16 8.43
N GLY A 91 -9.43 -0.66 7.22
CA GLY A 91 -10.14 -1.08 6.02
C GLY A 91 -9.80 -2.50 5.56
N GLU A 92 -10.66 -3.03 4.70
CA GLU A 92 -10.57 -4.36 4.09
C GLU A 92 -9.56 -4.39 2.92
N TRP A 93 -8.31 -4.09 3.22
CA TRP A 93 -7.17 -4.24 2.32
C TRP A 93 -6.09 -5.03 3.05
N GLY A 94 -5.01 -5.37 2.36
CA GLY A 94 -3.91 -5.99 3.08
C GLY A 94 -4.18 -7.47 3.40
N PRO A 95 -3.58 -7.96 4.51
CA PRO A 95 -3.97 -9.23 5.13
C PRO A 95 -5.41 -9.23 5.70
N ARG A 96 -6.06 -8.06 5.78
CA ARG A 96 -7.44 -7.88 6.25
C ARG A 96 -8.45 -7.88 5.10
N ALA A 97 -8.01 -8.05 3.86
CA ALA A 97 -8.91 -8.24 2.73
C ALA A 97 -9.78 -9.50 2.96
N GLN A 98 -11.03 -9.44 2.49
CA GLN A 98 -11.96 -10.56 2.60
C GLN A 98 -11.35 -11.84 2.01
N LYS A 99 -11.37 -12.94 2.78
CA LYS A 99 -10.80 -14.23 2.38
C LYS A 99 -11.42 -14.71 1.07
N GLY A 100 -10.59 -15.04 0.09
CA GLY A 100 -11.02 -15.47 -1.25
C GLY A 100 -11.27 -14.34 -2.25
N SER A 101 -11.20 -13.08 -1.81
CA SER A 101 -11.28 -11.94 -2.73
C SER A 101 -9.98 -11.78 -3.54
N ARG A 102 -10.07 -11.11 -4.70
CA ARG A 102 -8.92 -10.82 -5.57
C ARG A 102 -7.81 -10.04 -4.83
N ASP A 103 -8.15 -9.26 -3.82
CA ASP A 103 -7.18 -8.51 -3.01
C ASP A 103 -6.33 -9.41 -2.13
N ALA A 104 -6.93 -10.43 -1.53
CA ALA A 104 -6.20 -11.41 -0.73
C ALA A 104 -5.20 -12.22 -1.58
N GLN A 105 -5.39 -12.25 -2.90
CA GLN A 105 -4.50 -12.93 -3.84
C GLN A 105 -3.40 -12.02 -4.37
N ILE A 106 -3.66 -10.72 -4.53
CA ILE A 106 -2.69 -9.73 -5.05
C ILE A 106 -1.52 -9.53 -4.06
N GLU A 107 -1.75 -9.76 -2.77
CA GLU A 107 -0.72 -9.64 -1.73
C GLU A 107 -0.04 -10.97 -1.38
N MET A 108 -0.30 -12.05 -2.13
CA MET A 108 0.46 -13.27 -1.95
C MET A 108 1.94 -12.98 -2.19
N THR A 109 2.73 -13.16 -1.14
CA THR A 109 4.18 -13.02 -1.19
C THR A 109 4.71 -13.94 -2.28
N THR A 110 5.57 -13.44 -3.17
CA THR A 110 6.18 -14.20 -4.27
C THR A 110 6.69 -15.61 -3.86
N PRO A 111 7.27 -15.81 -2.65
CA PRO A 111 7.67 -17.13 -2.18
C PRO A 111 6.50 -18.09 -1.94
N GLU A 112 5.36 -17.62 -1.44
CA GLU A 112 4.18 -18.46 -1.19
C GLU A 112 3.59 -18.98 -2.50
N LEU A 113 3.54 -18.12 -3.52
CA LEU A 113 3.07 -18.51 -4.85
C LEU A 113 3.98 -19.58 -5.47
N ALA A 114 5.29 -19.41 -5.37
CA ALA A 114 6.26 -20.39 -5.85
C ALA A 114 6.08 -21.74 -5.14
N LEU A 115 5.96 -21.73 -3.81
CA LEU A 115 5.84 -22.95 -3.00
C LEU A 115 4.53 -23.69 -3.30
N ARG A 116 3.41 -22.97 -3.44
CA ARG A 116 2.14 -23.57 -3.90
C ARG A 116 2.25 -24.13 -5.32
N GLY A 117 2.97 -23.47 -6.21
CA GLY A 117 3.24 -23.96 -7.57
C GLY A 117 4.03 -25.27 -7.57
N VAL A 118 5.10 -25.35 -6.78
CA VAL A 118 5.91 -26.58 -6.66
C VAL A 118 5.10 -27.71 -6.04
N PHE A 119 4.40 -27.44 -4.93
CA PHE A 119 3.61 -28.46 -4.23
C PHE A 119 2.48 -29.01 -5.11
N SER A 120 1.74 -28.13 -5.79
CA SER A 120 0.70 -28.54 -6.74
C SER A 120 1.31 -29.32 -7.92
N GLY A 121 2.46 -28.90 -8.45
CA GLY A 121 3.17 -29.61 -9.52
C GLY A 121 3.57 -31.04 -9.12
N ILE A 122 4.07 -31.23 -7.89
CA ILE A 122 4.42 -32.57 -7.37
C ILE A 122 3.16 -33.44 -7.24
N LEU A 123 2.06 -32.89 -6.72
CA LEU A 123 0.81 -33.65 -6.60
C LEU A 123 0.25 -34.06 -7.97
N PHE A 124 0.26 -33.17 -8.95
CA PHE A 124 -0.23 -33.49 -10.30
C PHE A 124 0.66 -34.51 -11.02
N THR A 125 1.98 -34.44 -10.86
CA THR A 125 2.90 -35.42 -11.45
C THR A 125 2.74 -36.80 -10.81
N ALA A 126 2.64 -36.88 -9.47
CA ALA A 126 2.36 -38.14 -8.78
C ALA A 126 1.01 -38.75 -9.21
N LEU A 127 -0.03 -37.92 -9.34
CA LEU A 127 -1.34 -38.36 -9.82
C LEU A 127 -1.29 -38.86 -11.26
N ALA A 128 -0.58 -38.17 -12.15
CA ALA A 128 -0.41 -38.60 -13.54
C ALA A 128 0.28 -39.97 -13.64
N ILE A 129 1.38 -40.16 -12.90
CA ILE A 129 2.11 -41.43 -12.85
C ILE A 129 1.21 -42.55 -12.30
N SER A 130 0.46 -42.26 -11.23
CA SER A 130 -0.49 -43.20 -10.64
C SER A 130 -1.55 -43.66 -11.65
N VAL A 131 -2.14 -42.74 -12.43
CA VAL A 131 -3.13 -43.07 -13.45
C VAL A 131 -2.53 -43.94 -14.57
N VAL A 132 -1.31 -43.64 -15.02
CA VAL A 132 -0.62 -44.43 -16.05
C VAL A 132 -0.34 -45.85 -15.53
N ASN A 133 0.17 -45.97 -14.31
CA ASN A 133 0.47 -47.26 -13.68
C ASN A 133 -0.81 -48.08 -13.46
N TYR A 134 -1.88 -47.46 -12.97
CA TYR A 134 -3.17 -48.11 -12.76
C TYR A 134 -3.78 -48.66 -14.07
N LYS A 135 -3.66 -47.90 -15.18
CA LYS A 135 -4.10 -48.37 -16.50
C LYS A 135 -3.23 -49.54 -16.99
N LYS A 136 -1.91 -49.49 -16.77
CA LYS A 136 -1.00 -50.58 -17.14
C LYS A 136 -1.33 -51.85 -16.36
N GLU A 137 -1.60 -51.73 -15.06
CA GLU A 137 -1.89 -52.85 -14.18
C GLU A 137 -3.23 -53.53 -14.47
N LYS A 138 -4.25 -52.77 -14.91
CA LYS A 138 -5.50 -53.36 -15.41
C LYS A 138 -5.33 -54.23 -16.66
N ASN A 139 -4.31 -53.95 -17.48
CA ASN A 139 -4.05 -54.67 -18.72
C ASN A 139 -2.99 -55.78 -18.56
N LEU A 140 -2.39 -55.93 -17.37
CA LEU A 140 -1.45 -57.01 -17.11
C LEU A 140 -2.22 -58.33 -16.91
N PRO A 141 -1.81 -59.43 -17.58
CA PRO A 141 -2.38 -60.74 -17.31
C PRO A 141 -2.07 -61.13 -15.87
N LYS A 142 -3.07 -61.67 -15.14
CA LYS A 142 -3.00 -62.03 -13.71
C LYS A 142 -2.03 -63.18 -13.38
N ASN A 143 -1.26 -63.64 -14.35
CA ASN A 143 -0.49 -64.88 -14.28
C ASN A 143 0.93 -64.67 -13.72
N GLY A 144 1.38 -63.42 -13.55
CA GLY A 144 2.79 -63.10 -13.26
C GLY A 144 3.24 -63.14 -11.79
N THR A 145 2.38 -63.39 -10.82
CA THR A 145 2.74 -63.31 -9.38
C THR A 145 2.75 -64.64 -8.64
N VAL A 146 2.21 -65.71 -9.22
CA VAL A 146 2.11 -67.01 -8.53
C VAL A 146 3.18 -68.00 -9.02
N GLU A 147 3.44 -68.06 -10.33
CA GLU A 147 4.36 -69.07 -10.92
C GLU A 147 5.84 -68.84 -10.58
N THR A 148 6.25 -67.61 -10.28
CA THR A 148 7.63 -67.26 -9.94
C THR A 148 8.00 -67.58 -8.49
N ILE A 149 7.02 -67.70 -7.58
CA ILE A 149 7.26 -68.05 -6.17
C ILE A 149 7.39 -69.56 -6.00
N ASP A 150 6.68 -70.34 -6.82
CA ASP A 150 6.70 -71.81 -6.76
C ASP A 150 7.99 -72.39 -7.36
N SER A 151 8.62 -71.71 -8.32
CA SER A 151 9.90 -72.11 -8.94
C SER A 151 11.14 -71.77 -8.10
N LEU A 152 11.00 -71.00 -7.02
CA LEU A 152 12.07 -70.66 -6.08
C LEU A 152 12.05 -71.49 -4.79
N LYS A 153 11.04 -72.37 -4.64
CA LYS A 153 10.89 -73.29 -3.48
C LYS A 153 11.19 -74.75 -3.83
N ALA A 154 11.59 -75.05 -5.06
CA ALA A 154 11.97 -76.39 -5.53
C ALA A 154 13.49 -76.63 -5.41
#